data_AF-A0A2K3J8D9-F1
#
_entry.id   AF-A0A2K3J8D9-F1
#
_cell.length_a   1.000
_cell.length_b   1.000
_cell.length_c   1.000
_cell.angle_alpha   90.00
_cell.angle_beta   90.00
_cell.angle_gamma   90.00
#
_symmetry.space_group_name_H-M   'P 1'
#
loop_
_entity.id
_entity.type
_entity.pdbx_description
1 polymer ?
#
loop_
_entity_poly.entity_id
_entity_poly.type
_entity_poly.pdbx_seq_one_letter_code
_entity_poly.pdbx_strand_id
1 'polypeptide(L)' 'FDKAVNGGADGLLQTQKFIKHLSKHLKTEGAGYFVFSSLSDRKKLDYIISKAGLNLEILLSRNFDDERLDICKILKK' A
#
# COMPACT_ATOMS: atom_id res chain seq x y z
N PHE A 1 19.80 -8.92 -0.53
CA PHE A 1 19.20 -8.23 0.64
C PHE A 1 17.75 -8.69 0.73
N ASP A 2 17.51 -9.94 1.14
CA ASP A 2 16.14 -10.46 1.21
C ASP A 2 15.77 -10.67 2.67
N LYS A 3 15.10 -9.66 3.24
CA LYS A 3 14.43 -9.80 4.52
C LYS A 3 12.99 -10.13 4.21
N ALA A 4 12.62 -11.41 4.29
CA ALA A 4 11.23 -11.82 4.29
C ALA A 4 10.54 -11.19 5.51
N VAL A 5 9.76 -10.15 5.26
CA VAL A 5 8.97 -9.49 6.30
C VAL A 5 7.63 -10.21 6.37
N ASN A 6 7.29 -10.71 7.56
CA ASN A 6 5.95 -11.24 7.79
C ASN A 6 4.92 -10.11 7.63
N GLY A 7 4.13 -10.19 6.56
CA GLY A 7 3.06 -9.24 6.23
C GLY A 7 1.85 -9.35 7.16
N GLY A 8 1.82 -10.32 8.08
CA GLY A 8 0.63 -10.67 8.85
C GLY A 8 -0.32 -11.57 8.07
N ALA A 9 -1.42 -11.99 8.71
CA ALA A 9 -2.41 -12.91 8.12
C ALA A 9 -3.09 -12.37 6.84
N ASP A 10 -3.03 -11.06 6.61
CA ASP A 10 -3.63 -10.33 5.50
C ASP A 10 -2.60 -9.66 4.57
N GLY A 11 -1.30 -9.85 4.83
CA GLY A 11 -0.21 -9.22 4.07
C GLY A 11 -0.03 -7.71 4.31
N LEU A 12 -0.80 -7.09 5.21
CA LEU A 12 -0.90 -5.63 5.31
C LEU A 12 -0.33 -5.03 6.60
N LEU A 13 0.19 -5.82 7.54
CA LEU A 13 0.61 -5.33 8.85
C LEU A 13 1.60 -4.15 8.76
N GLN A 14 2.61 -4.24 7.88
CA GLN A 14 3.61 -3.19 7.71
C GLN A 14 3.06 -2.02 6.90
N THR A 15 2.30 -2.31 5.84
CA THR A 15 1.64 -1.32 5.00
C THR A 15 0.68 -0.45 5.81
N GLN A 16 -0.07 -1.04 6.74
CA GLN A 16 -0.97 -0.32 7.64
C GLN A 16 -0.21 0.65 8.56
N LYS A 17 0.92 0.20 9.14
CA LYS A 17 1.77 1.06 9.96
C LYS A 17 2.32 2.23 9.13
N PHE A 18 2.81 1.95 7.93
CA PHE A 18 3.27 2.97 7.01
C PHE A 18 2.18 4.01 6.70
N ILE A 19 1.01 3.58 6.23
CA ILE A 19 -0.12 4.47 5.87
C ILE A 19 -0.55 5.32 7.07
N LYS A 20 -0.63 4.73 8.27
CA LYS A 20 -1.03 5.44 9.50
C LYS A 20 -0.14 6.65 9.81
N HIS A 21 1.16 6.54 9.51
CA HIS A 21 2.12 7.63 9.76
C HIS A 21 2.32 8.52 8.53
N LEU A 22 1.99 8.04 7.33
CA LEU A 22 2.23 8.75 6.08
C LEU A 22 1.53 10.11 6.04
N SER A 23 0.25 10.20 6.44
CA SER A 23 -0.52 11.45 6.39
C SER A 23 0.12 12.60 7.19
N LYS A 24 0.86 12.28 8.27
CA LYS A 24 1.58 13.26 9.10
C LYS A 24 2.87 13.75 8.46
N HIS A 25 3.49 12.98 7.56
CA HIS A 25 4.79 13.28 6.97
C HIS A 25 4.70 13.69 5.50
N LEU A 26 3.55 13.45 4.84
CA LEU A 26 3.35 13.82 3.45
C LEU A 26 3.20 15.35 3.32
N LYS A 27 4.04 15.98 2.51
CA LYS A 27 3.86 17.38 2.09
C LYS A 27 2.62 17.49 1.18
N THR A 28 2.14 18.71 0.93
CA THR A 28 0.93 18.96 0.09
C THR A 28 1.02 18.30 -1.28
N GLU A 29 2.20 18.29 -1.91
CA GLU A 29 2.48 17.63 -3.19
C GLU A 29 3.32 16.35 -3.03
N GLY A 30 3.46 15.85 -1.80
CA GLY A 30 4.19 14.63 -1.54
C GLY A 30 3.42 13.41 -2.02
N ALA A 31 4.15 12.40 -2.49
CA ALA A 31 3.60 11.09 -2.84
C ALA A 31 4.30 9.99 -2.04
N GLY A 32 3.52 9.05 -1.52
CA GLY A 32 4.03 7.79 -0.97
C GLY A 32 3.93 6.69 -2.03
N TYR A 33 4.87 5.76 -2.03
CA TYR A 33 4.86 4.64 -2.96
C TYR A 33 5.02 3.33 -2.19
N PHE A 34 4.27 2.32 -2.60
CA PHE A 34 4.42 0.96 -2.07
C PHE A 34 4.00 -0.06 -3.14
N VAL A 35 4.46 -1.30 -2.98
CA VAL A 35 4.04 -2.42 -3.80
C VAL A 35 2.93 -3.17 -3.08
N PHE A 36 1.85 -3.47 -3.79
CA PHE A 36 0.74 -4.28 -3.30
C PHE A 36 0.69 -5.61 -4.05
N SER A 37 0.39 -6.67 -3.32
CA SER A 37 0.23 -8.03 -3.85
C SER A 37 -1.25 -8.38 -3.94
N SER A 38 -1.67 -9.02 -5.03
CA SER A 38 -3.02 -9.60 -5.14
C SER A 38 -3.32 -10.70 -4.13
N LEU A 39 -2.30 -11.28 -3.49
CA LEU A 39 -2.45 -12.25 -2.40
C LEU A 39 -2.79 -11.57 -1.05
N SER A 40 -2.66 -10.23 -0.98
CA SER A 40 -3.04 -9.44 0.20
C SER A 40 -4.50 -8.98 0.14
N ASP A 41 -5.09 -8.65 1.29
CA ASP A 41 -6.50 -8.26 1.36
C ASP A 41 -6.75 -6.84 0.80
N ARG A 42 -7.17 -6.78 -0.47
CA ARG A 42 -7.46 -5.52 -1.15
C ARG A 42 -8.56 -4.69 -0.47
N LYS A 43 -9.63 -5.32 0.01
CA LYS A 43 -10.74 -4.59 0.65
C LYS A 43 -10.27 -3.90 1.92
N LYS A 44 -9.40 -4.57 2.68
CA LYS A 44 -8.81 -4.00 3.89
C LYS A 44 -7.84 -2.87 3.58
N LEU A 45 -7.05 -2.98 2.51
CA LEU A 45 -6.22 -1.86 2.05
C LEU A 45 -7.07 -0.64 1.71
N ASP A 46 -8.11 -0.80 0.90
CA ASP A 46 -8.99 0.30 0.48
C ASP A 46 -9.65 0.97 1.71
N TYR A 47 -10.08 0.17 2.70
CA TYR A 47 -10.57 0.68 3.99
C TYR A 47 -9.52 1.49 4.75
N ILE A 48 -8.28 1.00 4.86
CA ILE A 48 -7.18 1.68 5.56
C ILE A 48 -6.85 3.03 4.90
N ILE A 49 -6.75 3.05 3.57
CA ILE A 49 -6.49 4.28 2.79
C ILE A 49 -7.59 5.31 3.00
N SER A 50 -8.85 4.89 2.85
CA SER A 50 -10.02 5.76 3.01
C SER A 50 -10.07 6.36 4.41
N LYS A 51 -9.86 5.53 5.45
CA LYS A 51 -9.81 5.97 6.85
C LYS A 51 -8.67 6.95 7.12
N ALA A 52 -7.56 6.85 6.39
CA ALA A 52 -6.43 7.77 6.50
C ALA A 52 -6.64 9.10 5.77
N GLY A 53 -7.73 9.27 5.02
CA GLY A 53 -8.00 10.47 4.23
C GLY A 53 -7.00 10.64 3.09
N LEU A 54 -6.59 9.53 2.46
CA LEU A 54 -5.63 9.51 1.36
C LEU A 54 -6.29 8.99 0.09
N ASN A 55 -5.70 9.34 -1.06
CA ASN A 55 -6.07 8.78 -2.37
C ASN A 55 -5.05 7.70 -2.77
N LEU A 56 -5.52 6.64 -3.40
CA LEU A 56 -4.70 5.54 -3.92
C LEU A 56 -4.84 5.47 -5.44
N GLU A 57 -3.71 5.53 -6.13
CA GLU A 57 -3.59 5.39 -7.59
C GLU A 57 -2.71 4.15 -7.89
N ILE A 58 -3.11 3.34 -8.87
CA ILE A 58 -2.29 2.23 -9.37
C ILE A 58 -1.54 2.73 -10.59
N LEU A 59 -0.21 2.79 -10.51
CA LEU A 59 0.63 3.29 -11.60
C LEU A 59 1.03 2.18 -12.58
N LEU A 60 1.21 0.97 -12.07
CA LEU A 60 1.61 -0.19 -12.86
C LEU A 60 1.03 -1.44 -12.20
N SER A 61 0.61 -2.38 -13.02
CA SER A 61 0.24 -3.73 -12.59
C SER A 61 1.01 -4.73 -13.44
N ARG A 62 1.56 -5.77 -12.80
CA ARG A 62 2.25 -6.84 -13.51
C ARG A 62 1.98 -8.19 -12.86
N ASN A 63 1.69 -9.19 -13.69
CA ASN A 63 1.53 -10.56 -13.24
C ASN A 63 2.91 -11.24 -13.17
N PHE A 64 3.12 -12.00 -12.12
CA PHE A 64 4.28 -12.85 -11.85
C PHE A 64 3.75 -14.20 -11.39
N ASP A 65 3.82 -15.20 -12.27
CA ASP A 65 3.33 -16.55 -12.02
C ASP A 65 1.89 -16.59 -11.44
N ASP A 66 1.75 -16.75 -10.13
CA ASP A 66 0.49 -16.85 -9.39
C ASP A 66 0.06 -15.56 -8.65
N GLU A 67 0.85 -14.48 -8.77
CA GLU A 67 0.65 -13.21 -8.08
C GLU A 67 0.61 -12.03 -9.05
N ARG A 68 -0.28 -11.07 -8.80
CA ARG A 68 -0.21 -9.75 -9.44
C ARG A 68 0.37 -8.75 -8.45
N LEU A 69 1.42 -8.05 -8.88
CA LEU A 69 2.00 -6.94 -8.15
C LEU A 69 1.54 -5.61 -8.75
N ASP A 70 0.98 -4.75 -7.90
CA ASP A 70 0.54 -3.40 -8.24
C ASP A 70 1.53 -2.39 -7.61
N ILE A 71 2.08 -1.47 -8.41
CA ILE A 71 2.80 -0.29 -7.91
C ILE A 71 1.76 0.77 -7.56
N CYS A 72 1.64 1.05 -6.28
CA CYS A 72 0.67 1.97 -5.74
C CYS A 72 1.31 3.30 -5.39
N LYS A 73 0.63 4.39 -5.76
CA LYS A 73 0.94 5.76 -5.37
C LYS A 73 -0.15 6.27 -4.43
N ILE A 74 0.28 6.80 -3.30
CA ILE A 74 -0.59 7.41 -2.29
C ILE A 74 -0.39 8.91 -2.31
N LEU A 75 -1.49 9.64 -2.35
CA LEU A 75 -1.53 11.10 -2.30
C LEU A 75 -2.37 11.58 -1.13
N LYS A 76 -2.10 12.79 -0.65
CA LYS A 76 -3.04 13.50 0.21
C LYS A 76 -4.33 13.76 -0.58
N LYS A 77 -5.45 13.69 0.12
CA LYS A 77 -6.75 14.04 -0.44
C LYS A 77 -6.92 15.56 -0.49
#